data_AF-A0A962SY75-F1
#
_entry.id   AF-A0A962SY75-F1
#
_cell.length_a   1.000
_cell.length_b   1.000
_cell.length_c   1.000
_cell.angle_alpha   90.00
_cell.angle_beta   90.00
_cell.angle_gamma   90.00
#
_symmetry.space_group_name_H-M   'P 1'
#
loop_
_entity.id
_entity.type
_entity.pdbx_description
1 polymer ?
#
loop_
_entity_poly.entity_id
_entity_poly.type
_entity_poly.pdbx_seq_one_letter_code
_entity_poly.pdbx_strand_id
1 'polypeptide(L)'
;HPCFGCTEEGIGFTKPLHALADVKTFSPPTAFPAVNSAKGEGVTPAAAAIVAGIAGLGVGAGVMALRGMKDEDEAGGQGASSNSSDKQH
;
A
#
# COMPACT_ATOMS: atom_id res chain seq x y z
N HIS A 1 26.48 4.99 -25.92
CA HIS A 1 27.69 5.67 -25.42
C HIS A 1 27.43 5.98 -23.95
N PRO A 2 28.15 5.37 -23.00
CA PRO A 2 27.97 5.72 -21.59
C PRO A 2 28.31 7.19 -21.40
N CYS A 3 27.73 7.84 -20.39
CA CYS A 3 28.26 9.11 -19.93
C CYS A 3 29.72 8.87 -19.53
N PHE A 4 30.66 9.48 -20.25
CA PHE A 4 32.09 9.29 -19.97
C PHE A 4 32.64 10.34 -18.99
N GLY A 5 31.79 11.26 -18.49
CA GLY A 5 32.19 12.25 -17.48
C GLY A 5 33.04 13.39 -18.03
N CYS A 6 32.71 13.95 -19.19
CA CYS A 6 33.43 15.09 -19.79
C CYS A 6 33.40 16.37 -18.95
N THR A 7 32.41 16.51 -18.06
CA THR A 7 32.25 17.67 -17.18
C THR A 7 32.80 17.43 -15.78
N GLU A 8 33.29 16.23 -15.49
CA GLU A 8 33.77 15.85 -14.17
C GLU A 8 35.30 15.76 -14.16
N GLU A 9 35.94 16.58 -13.33
CA GLU A 9 37.40 16.67 -13.28
C GLU A 9 38.02 15.30 -12.95
N GLY A 10 38.99 14.88 -13.75
CA GLY A 10 39.67 13.61 -13.55
C GLY A 10 38.86 12.36 -13.89
N ILE A 11 37.74 12.46 -14.64
CA ILE A 11 36.98 11.30 -15.13
C ILE A 11 37.14 11.08 -16.65
N GLY A 12 36.87 12.09 -17.48
CA GLY A 12 36.73 11.93 -18.94
C GLY A 12 37.83 11.16 -19.69
N PHE A 13 39.11 11.46 -19.40
CA PHE A 13 40.26 10.90 -20.13
C PHE A 13 41.22 10.07 -19.26
N THR A 14 40.96 10.03 -17.96
CA THR A 14 41.84 9.44 -16.94
C THR A 14 41.28 8.15 -16.38
N LYS A 15 40.01 7.81 -16.69
CA LYS A 15 39.32 6.63 -16.19
C LYS A 15 38.93 5.68 -17.34
N PRO A 16 39.08 4.35 -17.20
CA PRO A 16 38.64 3.40 -18.22
C PRO A 16 37.13 3.50 -18.48
N LEU A 17 36.69 3.31 -19.73
CA LEU A 17 35.27 3.42 -20.11
C LEU A 17 34.32 2.49 -19.34
N HIS A 18 34.82 1.37 -18.82
CA HIS A 18 34.04 0.40 -18.06
C HIS A 18 34.28 0.47 -16.53
N ALA A 19 35.01 1.48 -16.05
CA ALA A 19 35.26 1.68 -14.62
C ALA A 19 34.28 2.69 -14.01
N LEU A 20 33.69 2.35 -12.86
CA LEU A 20 32.71 3.19 -12.17
C LEU A 20 33.36 4.46 -11.59
N ALA A 21 32.85 5.64 -11.97
CA ALA A 21 33.19 6.93 -11.35
C ALA A 21 32.50 7.10 -9.99
N ASP A 22 33.15 7.79 -9.05
CA ASP A 22 32.54 8.16 -7.77
C ASP A 22 31.76 9.47 -7.95
N VAL A 23 30.44 9.42 -7.82
CA VAL A 23 29.56 10.57 -8.09
C VAL A 23 29.08 11.14 -6.76
N LYS A 24 29.46 12.39 -6.46
CA LYS A 24 29.23 13.00 -5.14
C LYS A 24 27.81 13.50 -4.90
N THR A 25 27.01 13.70 -5.94
CA THR A 25 25.79 14.53 -5.84
C THR A 25 24.46 13.80 -5.92
N PHE A 26 24.43 12.51 -6.22
CA PHE A 26 23.25 11.68 -6.06
C PHE A 26 23.79 10.26 -6.02
N SER A 27 23.55 9.51 -4.95
CA SER A 27 23.77 8.07 -4.96
C SER A 27 22.41 7.43 -5.28
N PRO A 28 21.98 7.39 -6.57
CA PRO A 28 20.96 6.44 -6.92
C PRO A 28 21.55 5.05 -6.63
N PRO A 29 20.75 4.11 -6.09
CA PRO A 29 21.23 2.76 -5.86
C PRO A 29 21.89 2.23 -7.13
N THR A 30 23.00 1.50 -6.97
CA THR A 30 23.80 0.96 -8.09
C THR A 30 23.00 0.14 -9.09
N ALA A 31 21.81 -0.33 -8.67
CA ALA A 31 20.76 -0.82 -9.53
C ALA A 31 19.41 -0.25 -9.10
N PHE A 32 18.61 0.17 -10.07
CA PHE A 32 17.17 0.30 -9.90
C PHE A 32 16.51 -1.08 -10.06
N PRO A 33 15.39 -1.36 -9.37
CA PRO A 33 14.63 -2.56 -9.64
C PRO A 33 14.25 -2.61 -11.12
N ALA A 34 14.38 -3.79 -11.73
CA ALA A 34 13.95 -4.01 -13.10
C ALA A 34 12.46 -3.67 -13.25
N VAL A 35 12.05 -3.20 -14.43
CA VAL A 35 10.64 -2.83 -14.70
C VAL A 35 9.66 -3.99 -14.45
N ASN A 36 10.14 -5.23 -14.52
CA ASN A 36 9.41 -6.47 -14.30
C ASN A 36 9.71 -7.11 -12.93
N SER A 37 10.25 -6.36 -11.98
CA SER A 37 10.47 -6.87 -10.62
C SER A 37 9.15 -7.30 -9.99
N ALA A 38 9.15 -8.46 -9.32
CA ALA A 38 7.99 -8.94 -8.60
C ALA A 38 7.50 -7.87 -7.62
N LYS A 39 6.21 -7.54 -7.70
CA LYS A 39 5.52 -6.65 -6.78
C LYS A 39 4.76 -7.52 -5.78
N GLY A 40 4.60 -7.07 -4.54
CA GLY A 40 3.75 -7.79 -3.58
C GLY A 40 2.31 -7.89 -4.09
N GLU A 41 1.69 -9.06 -3.92
CA GLU A 41 0.31 -9.37 -4.35
C GLU A 41 -0.81 -8.61 -3.61
N GLY A 42 -0.47 -7.76 -2.63
CA GLY A 42 -1.46 -7.04 -1.82
C GLY A 42 -2.27 -7.96 -0.90
N VAL A 43 -3.44 -7.48 -0.44
CA VAL A 43 -4.36 -8.28 0.38
C VAL A 43 -5.10 -9.28 -0.49
N THR A 44 -5.07 -10.55 -0.09
CA THR A 44 -5.84 -11.59 -0.77
C THR A 44 -7.33 -11.48 -0.43
N PRO A 45 -8.24 -11.91 -1.33
CA PRO A 45 -9.68 -11.93 -1.04
C PRO A 45 -10.03 -12.72 0.23
N ALA A 46 -9.31 -13.82 0.47
CA ALA A 46 -9.49 -14.64 1.67
C ALA A 46 -9.09 -13.88 2.94
N ALA A 47 -7.94 -13.18 2.92
CA ALA A 47 -7.51 -12.36 4.05
C ALA A 47 -8.50 -11.22 4.32
N ALA A 48 -9.00 -10.56 3.28
CA ALA A 48 -10.04 -9.53 3.41
C ALA A 48 -11.33 -10.09 4.03
N ALA A 49 -11.79 -11.26 3.56
CA ALA A 49 -13.01 -11.90 4.04
C ALA A 49 -12.93 -12.28 5.52
N ILE A 50 -11.79 -12.79 5.98
CA ILE A 50 -11.59 -13.14 7.40
C ILE A 50 -11.68 -11.90 8.27
N VAL A 51 -10.98 -10.83 7.90
CA VAL A 51 -11.00 -9.56 8.67
C VAL A 51 -12.41 -8.97 8.69
N ALA A 52 -13.09 -8.94 7.55
CA ALA A 52 -14.47 -8.46 7.45
C ALA A 52 -15.44 -9.32 8.27
N GLY A 53 -15.27 -10.65 8.29
CA GLY A 53 -16.09 -11.56 9.07
C GLY A 53 -15.99 -11.33 10.58
N ILE A 54 -14.77 -11.14 11.09
CA ILE A 54 -14.53 -10.85 12.52
C ILE A 54 -15.15 -9.50 12.90
N ALA A 55 -14.90 -8.46 12.10
CA ALA A 55 -15.46 -7.13 12.33
C ALA A 55 -17.00 -7.15 12.29
N GLY A 56 -17.58 -7.80 11.28
CA GLY A 56 -19.03 -7.92 11.11
C GLY A 56 -19.71 -8.67 12.26
N LEU A 57 -19.09 -9.73 12.79
CA LEU A 57 -19.60 -10.45 13.95
C LEU A 57 -19.61 -9.55 15.19
N GLY A 58 -18.52 -8.83 15.46
CA GLY A 58 -18.43 -7.91 16.60
C GLY A 58 -19.50 -6.81 16.56
N VAL A 59 -19.66 -6.18 15.38
CA VAL A 59 -20.69 -5.15 15.16
C VAL A 59 -22.11 -5.75 15.30
N GLY A 60 -22.36 -6.89 14.67
CA GLY A 60 -23.67 -7.54 14.71
C GLY A 60 -24.09 -7.96 16.13
N ALA A 61 -23.17 -8.54 16.90
CA ALA A 61 -23.41 -8.91 18.29
C ALA A 61 -23.70 -7.67 19.16
N GLY A 62 -22.94 -6.58 18.96
CA GLY A 62 -23.19 -5.30 19.64
C GLY A 62 -24.58 -4.74 19.34
N VAL A 63 -24.99 -4.72 18.07
CA VAL A 63 -26.33 -4.22 17.68
C VAL A 63 -27.45 -5.07 18.28
N MET A 64 -27.31 -6.41 18.32
CA MET A 64 -28.33 -7.27 18.93
C MET A 64 -28.42 -7.10 20.44
N ALA A 65 -27.28 -6.91 21.12
CA ALA A 65 -27.26 -6.61 22.55
C ALA A 65 -27.98 -5.29 22.86
N LEU A 66 -27.69 -4.22 22.11
CA LEU A 66 -28.36 -2.93 22.26
C LEU A 66 -29.87 -3.00 21.93
N ARG A 67 -30.28 -3.81 20.94
CA ARG A 67 -31.69 -4.04 20.63
C ARG A 67 -32.43 -4.76 21.74
N GLY A 68 -31.81 -5.75 22.38
CA GLY A 68 -32.38 -6.45 23.53
C GLY A 68 -32.57 -5.54 24.75
N MET A 69 -31.82 -4.45 24.85
CA MET A 69 -31.93 -3.44 25.91
C MET A 69 -32.94 -2.33 25.55
N LYS A 70 -33.24 -2.10 24.27
CA LYS A 70 -34.16 -1.04 23.82
C LYS A 70 -35.65 -1.37 24.04
N ASP A 71 -35.97 -2.59 24.44
CA ASP A 71 -37.28 -2.93 25.01
C ASP A 71 -37.41 -2.41 26.47
N GLU A 72 -36.32 -1.87 27.05
CA GLU A 72 -36.20 -1.21 28.35
C GLU A 72 -35.28 0.05 28.25
N ASP A 73 -35.75 1.11 27.59
CA ASP A 73 -35.12 2.46 27.51
C ASP A 73 -33.71 2.57 26.83
N GLU A 74 -33.73 3.00 25.56
CA GLU A 74 -32.74 3.85 24.86
C GLU A 74 -31.29 3.94 25.40
N ALA A 75 -30.32 3.26 24.76
CA ALA A 75 -28.90 3.64 24.84
C ALA A 75 -28.09 3.35 23.55
N GLY A 76 -27.77 4.42 22.81
CA GLY A 76 -26.46 4.61 22.18
C GLY A 76 -26.22 4.08 20.75
N GLY A 77 -26.23 4.98 19.76
CA GLY A 77 -25.72 4.76 18.39
C GLY A 77 -24.18 4.66 18.30
N GLN A 78 -23.49 4.67 17.16
CA GLN A 78 -23.74 4.76 15.71
C GLN A 78 -22.61 3.93 15.04
N GLY A 79 -22.80 3.19 13.95
CA GLY A 79 -22.85 3.71 12.57
C GLY A 79 -21.48 3.54 11.87
N ALA A 80 -21.38 2.60 10.92
CA ALA A 80 -20.37 2.63 9.85
C ALA A 80 -20.76 1.70 8.69
N SER A 81 -21.00 2.33 7.54
CA SER A 81 -20.88 1.84 6.15
C SER A 81 -21.70 0.62 5.72
N SER A 82 -22.29 0.58 4.53
CA SER A 82 -22.21 1.49 3.40
C SER A 82 -23.28 1.04 2.41
N ASN A 83 -23.87 2.04 1.76
CA ASN A 83 -24.81 1.93 0.67
C ASN A 83 -24.25 1.01 -0.44
N SER A 84 -24.97 -0.07 -0.76
CA SER A 84 -24.81 -0.81 -2.02
C SER A 84 -26.00 -1.74 -2.19
N SER A 85 -26.95 -1.30 -2.99
CA SER A 85 -27.65 -2.16 -3.94
C SER A 85 -28.48 -1.28 -4.86
N ASP A 86 -27.83 -0.87 -5.97
CA ASP A 86 -28.50 -0.57 -7.23
C ASP A 86 -29.58 -1.62 -7.50
N LYS A 87 -30.83 -1.25 -7.28
CA LYS A 87 -31.96 -1.89 -7.93
C LYS A 87 -33.16 -0.97 -7.87
N GLN A 88 -33.45 -0.24 -8.93
CA GLN A 88 -34.80 0.14 -9.37
C GLN A 88 -34.68 0.81 -10.75
N HIS A 89 -35.60 0.42 -11.63
CA HIS A 89 -35.70 0.64 -13.08
C HIS A 89 -35.35 2.01 -13.64
#